data_AF-A0A820YQ58-F1
#
_entry.id   AF-A0A820YQ58-F1
#
_cell.length_a   1.000
_cell.length_b   1.000
_cell.length_c   1.000
_cell.angle_alpha   90.00
_cell.angle_beta   90.00
_cell.angle_gamma   90.00
#
_symmetry.space_group_name_H-M   'P 1'
#
loop_
_entity.id
_entity.type
_entity.pdbx_description
1 polymer ?
#
loop_
_entity_poly.entity_id
_entity_poly.type
_entity_poly.pdbx_seq_one_letter_code
_entity_poly.pdbx_strand_id
1 'polypeptide(L)'
;MSQLNKFLFNICSFIHFNNQKINLPSNEDIQYSFKDFNYDQIISCVNYFPEAKCGECHIYSYPYTLRHYYYIRNNFPGGLFKCVRQVSLYDEHPFEHEFFIRIQKSFPLMKKLTLYNKKPQNNKQYRKSKEMTN
;
A
#
# COMPACT_ATOMS: atom_id res chain seq x y z
N MET A 1 -16.36 -5.90 33.94
CA MET A 1 -16.32 -5.24 32.62
C MET A 1 -15.53 -6.15 31.70
N SER A 2 -16.18 -6.82 30.74
CA SER A 2 -15.46 -7.59 29.73
C SER A 2 -14.66 -6.63 28.87
N GLN A 3 -13.33 -6.80 28.83
CA GLN A 3 -12.53 -6.18 27.78
C GLN A 3 -13.03 -6.75 26.45
N LEU A 4 -13.85 -5.99 25.74
CA LEU A 4 -14.16 -6.31 24.35
C LEU A 4 -12.81 -6.39 23.62
N ASN A 5 -12.47 -7.58 23.15
CA ASN A 5 -11.33 -7.77 22.26
C ASN A 5 -11.49 -6.78 21.11
N LYS A 6 -10.58 -5.81 20.98
CA LYS A 6 -10.53 -4.96 19.79
C LYS A 6 -10.40 -5.91 18.59
N PHE A 7 -11.38 -5.88 17.71
CA PHE A 7 -11.39 -6.74 16.53
C PHE A 7 -10.32 -6.23 15.57
N LEU A 8 -9.17 -6.89 15.57
CA LEU A 8 -8.05 -6.56 14.70
C LEU A 8 -8.19 -7.37 13.41
N PHE A 9 -8.24 -6.69 12.27
CA PHE A 9 -8.35 -7.32 10.98
C PHE A 9 -7.39 -6.71 9.94
N ASN A 10 -7.03 -7.59 9.00
CA ASN A 10 -6.32 -7.28 7.77
C ASN A 10 -7.05 -8.04 6.67
N ILE A 11 -7.83 -7.31 5.88
CA ILE A 11 -8.63 -7.88 4.80
C ILE A 11 -7.95 -7.53 3.49
N CYS A 12 -7.63 -8.55 2.71
CA CYS A 12 -7.20 -8.42 1.32
C CYS A 12 -8.29 -9.02 0.44
N SER A 13 -8.76 -8.27 -0.55
CA SER A 13 -9.81 -8.71 -1.47
C SER A 13 -9.44 -8.36 -2.90
N PHE A 14 -9.70 -9.29 -3.80
CA PHE A 14 -9.55 -9.11 -5.23
C PHE A 14 -10.93 -8.96 -5.87
N ILE A 15 -11.07 -7.96 -6.72
CA ILE A 15 -12.30 -7.64 -7.42
C ILE A 15 -12.07 -7.98 -8.89
N HIS A 16 -12.93 -8.79 -9.48
CA HIS A 16 -13.00 -8.96 -10.93
C HIS A 16 -14.25 -8.23 -11.43
N PHE A 17 -14.09 -7.39 -12.44
CA PHE A 17 -15.22 -6.67 -13.02
C PHE A 17 -15.36 -6.98 -14.51
N ASN A 18 -16.59 -7.29 -14.93
CA ASN A 18 -16.92 -7.45 -16.35
C ASN A 18 -17.08 -6.06 -17.01
N ASN A 19 -17.22 -6.01 -18.35
CA ASN A 19 -17.31 -4.79 -19.18
C ASN A 19 -18.46 -3.80 -18.83
N GLN A 20 -19.13 -3.96 -17.70
CA GLN A 20 -20.15 -3.02 -17.24
C GLN A 20 -19.48 -1.82 -16.56
N LYS A 21 -20.06 -0.62 -16.75
CA LYS A 21 -19.68 0.57 -16.00
C LYS A 21 -19.99 0.33 -14.52
N ILE A 22 -19.00 -0.11 -13.77
CA ILE A 22 -19.10 -0.30 -12.33
C ILE A 22 -18.59 0.99 -11.66
N ASN A 23 -19.39 1.54 -10.76
CA ASN A 23 -18.92 2.58 -9.84
C ASN A 23 -17.93 1.92 -8.88
N LEU A 24 -16.65 2.11 -9.15
CA LEU A 24 -15.56 1.53 -8.38
C LEU A 24 -15.36 2.35 -7.09
N PRO A 25 -15.51 1.74 -5.89
CA PRO A 25 -15.43 2.49 -4.63
C PRO A 25 -14.02 3.05 -4.39
N SER A 26 -13.96 4.29 -3.90
CA SER A 26 -12.73 4.92 -3.44
C SER A 26 -12.26 4.36 -2.09
N ASN A 27 -11.08 4.80 -1.62
CA ASN A 27 -10.62 4.46 -0.28
C ASN A 27 -11.60 5.01 0.78
N GLU A 28 -12.13 6.21 0.53
CA GLU A 28 -13.07 6.93 1.39
C GLU A 28 -14.41 6.20 1.46
N ASP A 29 -14.92 5.71 0.32
CA ASP A 29 -16.16 4.93 0.27
C ASP A 29 -16.04 3.65 1.12
N ILE A 30 -14.91 2.96 0.99
CA ILE A 30 -14.65 1.73 1.77
C ILE A 30 -14.45 2.04 3.24
N GLN A 31 -13.74 3.11 3.60
CA GLN A 31 -13.60 3.50 5.00
C GLN A 31 -14.95 3.88 5.61
N TYR A 32 -15.80 4.59 4.85
CA TYR A 32 -17.14 4.98 5.28
C TYR A 32 -18.06 3.77 5.51
N SER A 33 -17.86 2.64 4.84
CA SER A 33 -18.64 1.42 5.13
C SER A 33 -18.39 0.84 6.52
N PHE A 34 -17.34 1.28 7.21
CA PHE A 34 -17.06 0.91 8.60
C PHE A 34 -17.48 1.99 9.61
N LYS A 35 -18.25 3.01 9.22
CA LYS A 35 -18.66 4.12 10.10
C LYS A 35 -19.35 3.69 11.40
N ASP A 36 -20.02 2.54 11.39
CA ASP A 36 -20.74 2.01 12.56
C ASP A 36 -19.81 1.24 13.51
N PHE A 37 -18.56 1.01 13.12
CA PHE A 37 -17.52 0.55 14.01
C PHE A 37 -16.92 1.76 14.75
N ASN A 38 -16.81 1.68 16.08
CA ASN A 38 -16.09 2.65 16.93
C ASN A 38 -14.55 2.58 16.72
N TYR A 39 -14.09 2.49 15.48
CA TYR A 39 -12.68 2.43 15.11
C TYR A 39 -12.32 3.65 14.26
N ASP A 40 -11.80 4.68 14.90
CA ASP A 40 -11.40 5.94 14.25
C ASP A 40 -10.19 5.80 13.29
N GLN A 41 -9.66 4.59 13.12
CA GLN A 41 -8.37 4.36 12.45
C GLN A 41 -8.42 3.11 11.57
N ILE A 42 -9.37 3.08 10.64
CA ILE A 42 -9.39 2.13 9.53
C ILE A 42 -8.73 2.79 8.33
N ILE A 43 -7.74 2.12 7.76
CA ILE A 43 -7.14 2.53 6.47
C ILE A 43 -7.60 1.54 5.40
N SER A 44 -7.99 2.10 4.26
CA SER A 44 -8.19 1.36 3.02
C SER A 44 -7.11 1.73 2.00
N CYS A 45 -6.71 0.76 1.19
CA CYS A 45 -5.82 0.92 0.04
C CYS A 45 -6.41 0.15 -1.15
N VAL A 46 -7.06 0.89 -2.05
CA VAL A 46 -7.78 0.38 -3.21
C VAL A 46 -7.00 0.71 -4.47
N ASN A 47 -6.77 -0.30 -5.30
CA ASN A 47 -6.15 -0.16 -6.60
C ASN A 47 -7.05 -0.78 -7.67
N TYR A 48 -7.21 -0.09 -8.80
CA TYR A 48 -7.94 -0.59 -9.95
C TYR A 48 -7.05 -0.68 -11.18
N PHE A 49 -7.20 -1.78 -11.91
CA PHE A 49 -6.46 -2.12 -13.13
C PHE A 49 -7.47 -2.26 -14.27
N PRO A 50 -7.87 -1.15 -14.94
CA PRO A 50 -8.88 -1.19 -15.98
C PRO A 50 -8.51 -2.13 -17.13
N GLU A 51 -7.24 -2.17 -17.53
CA GLU A 51 -6.73 -3.04 -18.60
C GLU A 51 -6.86 -4.53 -18.23
N ALA A 52 -6.51 -4.88 -16.98
CA ALA A 52 -6.62 -6.24 -16.47
C ALA A 52 -8.04 -6.61 -15.97
N LYS A 53 -8.98 -5.66 -16.02
CA LYS A 53 -10.37 -5.80 -15.56
C LYS A 53 -10.47 -6.33 -14.13
N CYS A 54 -9.57 -5.87 -13.27
CA CYS A 54 -9.52 -6.28 -11.88
C CYS A 54 -9.16 -5.12 -10.95
N GLY A 55 -9.36 -5.35 -9.67
CA GLY A 55 -8.98 -4.44 -8.59
C GLY A 55 -8.52 -5.22 -7.37
N GLU A 56 -7.85 -4.52 -6.48
CA GLU A 56 -7.36 -5.02 -5.21
C GLU A 56 -7.74 -4.01 -4.14
N CYS A 57 -8.27 -4.50 -3.02
CA CYS A 57 -8.61 -3.68 -1.87
C CYS A 57 -8.00 -4.29 -0.62
N HIS A 58 -7.22 -3.49 0.09
CA HIS A 58 -6.65 -3.85 1.37
C HIS A 58 -7.21 -2.96 2.48
N ILE A 59 -7.69 -3.56 3.56
CA ILE A 59 -8.32 -2.85 4.68
C ILE A 59 -7.67 -3.27 5.99
N TYR A 60 -7.32 -2.30 6.82
CA TYR A 60 -6.60 -2.51 8.07
C TYR A 60 -7.24 -1.75 9.23
N SER A 61 -7.39 -2.43 10.37
CA SER A 61 -7.71 -1.78 11.65
C SER A 61 -6.46 -1.44 12.46
N TYR A 62 -6.45 -0.31 13.16
CA TYR A 62 -5.40 0.04 14.12
C TYR A 62 -5.53 -0.72 15.47
N PRO A 63 -4.40 -1.05 16.15
CA PRO A 63 -3.01 -0.92 15.69
C PRO A 63 -2.66 -1.91 14.57
N TYR A 64 -1.83 -1.48 13.63
CA TYR A 64 -1.35 -2.34 12.53
C TYR A 64 -0.39 -3.40 13.07
N THR A 65 -0.91 -4.58 13.41
CA THR A 65 -0.15 -5.68 14.01
C THR A 65 0.47 -6.63 12.99
N LEU A 66 0.21 -6.44 11.70
CA LEU A 66 0.75 -7.29 10.65
C LEU A 66 2.29 -7.29 10.63
N ARG A 67 2.87 -8.48 10.44
CA ARG A 67 4.33 -8.65 10.26
C ARG A 67 4.78 -8.54 8.81
N HIS A 68 3.87 -8.77 7.87
CA HIS A 68 4.16 -8.78 6.44
C HIS A 68 3.15 -7.92 5.70
N TYR A 69 3.62 -7.00 4.87
CA TYR A 69 2.78 -6.19 3.99
C TYR A 69 3.19 -6.48 2.55
N TYR A 70 2.39 -7.28 1.86
CA TYR A 70 2.64 -7.67 0.49
C TYR A 70 1.89 -6.77 -0.50
N TYR A 71 2.47 -6.62 -1.70
CA TYR A 71 1.87 -5.97 -2.87
C TYR A 71 1.55 -4.48 -2.67
N ILE A 72 2.44 -3.74 -1.98
CA ILE A 72 2.31 -2.28 -1.89
C ILE A 72 2.56 -1.64 -3.27
N ARG A 73 1.66 -0.73 -3.65
CA ARG A 73 1.63 -0.06 -4.96
C ARG A 73 1.86 1.45 -4.81
N ASN A 74 2.08 2.18 -5.91
CA ASN A 74 2.39 3.62 -5.91
C ASN A 74 1.36 4.49 -5.20
N ASN A 75 0.09 4.08 -5.20
CA ASN A 75 -0.99 4.81 -4.56
C ASN A 75 -0.99 4.68 -3.02
N PHE A 76 -0.08 3.90 -2.45
CA PHE A 76 0.02 3.71 -1.01
C PHE A 76 0.09 5.06 -0.29
N PRO A 77 -0.88 5.38 0.60
CA PRO A 77 -0.98 6.70 1.20
C PRO A 77 0.11 6.97 2.24
N GLY A 78 0.83 5.94 2.69
CA GLY A 78 1.73 6.01 3.84
C GLY A 78 1.04 5.55 5.13
N GLY A 79 1.58 5.98 6.27
CA GLY A 79 1.12 5.59 7.60
C GLY A 79 2.25 4.99 8.43
N LEU A 80 2.02 4.67 9.71
CA LEU A 80 3.08 4.19 10.60
C LEU A 80 2.86 2.73 11.01
N PHE A 81 3.59 1.81 10.39
CA PHE A 81 3.43 0.37 10.54
C PHE A 81 4.57 -0.25 11.36
N LYS A 82 4.53 -0.05 12.69
CA LYS A 82 5.61 -0.46 13.61
C LYS A 82 5.81 -1.98 13.70
N CYS A 83 4.80 -2.80 13.38
CA CYS A 83 4.90 -4.25 13.49
C CYS A 83 5.42 -4.94 12.22
N VAL A 84 5.41 -4.24 11.08
CA VAL A 84 5.81 -4.82 9.79
C VAL A 84 7.32 -5.03 9.76
N ARG A 85 7.73 -6.19 9.26
CA ARG A 85 9.13 -6.63 9.13
C ARG A 85 9.50 -6.97 7.68
N GLN A 86 8.52 -7.36 6.88
CA GLN A 86 8.74 -7.63 5.46
C GLN A 86 7.74 -6.88 4.62
N VAL A 87 8.24 -6.27 3.55
CA VAL A 87 7.43 -5.54 2.58
C VAL A 87 7.71 -6.10 1.20
N SER A 88 6.65 -6.33 0.40
CA SER A 88 6.81 -6.47 -1.05
C SER A 88 6.14 -5.33 -1.80
N LEU A 89 6.81 -4.84 -2.83
CA LEU A 89 6.37 -3.77 -3.71
C LEU A 89 6.07 -4.35 -5.08
N TYR A 90 4.92 -4.04 -5.63
CA TYR A 90 4.52 -4.42 -6.99
C TYR A 90 3.61 -3.36 -7.59
N ASP A 91 3.95 -2.87 -8.78
CA ASP A 91 3.09 -1.97 -9.54
C ASP A 91 3.36 -2.14 -11.05
N GLU A 92 2.37 -1.79 -11.86
CA GLU A 92 2.47 -1.70 -13.31
C GLU A 92 3.17 -0.41 -13.76
N HIS A 93 3.20 0.59 -12.88
CA HIS A 93 3.91 1.86 -13.06
C HIS A 93 5.29 1.84 -12.39
N PRO A 94 6.27 2.57 -12.93
CA PRO A 94 7.57 2.72 -12.29
C PRO A 94 7.43 3.27 -10.86
N PHE A 95 8.25 2.76 -9.94
CA PHE A 95 8.38 3.33 -8.60
C PHE A 95 9.38 4.48 -8.60
N GLU A 96 8.91 5.70 -8.34
CA GLU A 96 9.76 6.89 -8.29
C GLU A 96 10.42 7.08 -6.92
N HIS A 97 11.43 7.96 -6.84
CA HIS A 97 12.20 8.17 -5.60
C HIS A 97 11.32 8.52 -4.38
N GLU A 98 10.33 9.40 -4.57
CA GLU A 98 9.40 9.82 -3.52
C GLU A 98 8.58 8.65 -2.94
N PHE A 99 8.33 7.62 -3.75
CA PHE A 99 7.67 6.41 -3.27
C PHE A 99 8.55 5.68 -2.25
N PHE A 100 9.85 5.52 -2.52
CA PHE A 100 10.77 4.87 -1.60
C PHE A 100 10.95 5.65 -0.29
N ILE A 101 10.94 6.99 -0.35
CA ILE A 101 10.92 7.84 0.87
C ILE A 101 9.66 7.53 1.70
N ARG A 102 8.50 7.42 1.05
CA ARG A 102 7.23 7.08 1.73
C ARG A 102 7.29 5.70 2.37
N ILE A 103 7.82 4.70 1.68
CA ILE A 103 8.04 3.34 2.21
C ILE A 103 8.96 3.39 3.43
N GLN A 104 10.10 4.07 3.34
CA GLN A 104 11.04 4.19 4.45
C GLN A 104 10.39 4.79 5.71
N LYS A 105 9.65 5.90 5.55
CA LYS A 105 8.95 6.55 6.66
C LYS A 105 7.85 5.66 7.27
N SER A 106 7.23 4.82 6.45
CA SER A 106 6.08 4.02 6.87
C SER A 106 6.46 2.75 7.63
N PHE A 107 7.65 2.20 7.36
CA PHE A 107 8.08 0.90 7.89
C PHE A 107 9.42 1.00 8.64
N PRO A 108 9.47 1.68 9.79
CA PRO A 108 10.73 1.98 10.49
C PRO A 108 11.49 0.75 10.99
N LEU A 109 10.82 -0.40 11.12
CA LEU A 109 11.40 -1.65 11.61
C LEU A 109 11.46 -2.75 10.52
N MET A 110 11.36 -2.36 9.23
CA MET A 110 11.46 -3.28 8.11
C MET A 110 12.84 -3.95 8.06
N LYS A 111 12.85 -5.28 7.91
CA LYS A 111 14.06 -6.10 7.76
C LYS A 111 14.26 -6.62 6.34
N LYS A 112 13.18 -6.76 5.58
CA LYS A 112 13.20 -7.27 4.21
C LYS A 112 12.33 -6.43 3.30
N LEU A 113 12.90 -5.98 2.20
CA LEU A 113 12.18 -5.35 1.10
C LEU A 113 12.33 -6.23 -0.14
N THR A 114 11.21 -6.61 -0.76
CA THR A 114 11.19 -7.29 -2.05
C THR A 114 10.54 -6.35 -3.06
N LEU A 115 11.24 -6.06 -4.15
CA LEU A 115 10.79 -5.16 -5.19
C LEU A 115 10.59 -5.93 -6.49
N TYR A 116 9.38 -5.89 -7.03
CA TYR A 116 9.07 -6.38 -8.36
C TYR A 116 8.79 -5.18 -9.26
N ASN A 117 9.76 -4.83 -10.10
CA ASN A 117 9.63 -3.71 -11.01
C ASN A 117 9.72 -4.17 -12.47
N LYS A 118 8.63 -3.98 -13.22
CA LYS A 118 8.58 -4.30 -14.65
C LYS A 118 9.06 -3.14 -15.54
N LYS A 119 9.02 -1.90 -15.04
CA LYS A 119 9.32 -0.69 -15.84
C LYS A 119 10.41 0.16 -15.17
N PRO A 120 11.40 0.67 -15.91
CA PRO A 120 12.42 1.54 -15.34
C PRO A 120 11.80 2.84 -14.81
N GLN A 121 12.45 3.45 -13.81
CA GLN A 121 12.08 4.79 -13.32
C GLN A 121 12.13 5.81 -14.45
N ASN A 122 11.17 6.73 -14.48
CA ASN A 122 11.15 7.80 -15.46
C ASN A 122 12.18 8.88 -15.10
N ASN A 123 12.32 9.20 -13.80
CA ASN A 123 13.18 10.28 -13.32
C ASN A 123 14.46 9.70 -12.67
N LYS A 124 15.37 9.18 -13.49
CA LYS A 124 16.67 8.75 -12.99
C LYS A 124 17.50 9.95 -12.55
N GLN A 125 17.77 10.08 -11.25
CA GLN A 125 18.77 11.01 -10.76
C GLN A 125 20.17 10.45 -11.06
N TYR A 126 20.68 10.69 -12.27
CA TYR A 126 22.10 10.46 -12.54
C TYR A 126 22.90 11.49 -11.75
N ARG A 127 23.48 11.07 -10.62
CA ARG A 127 24.66 11.77 -10.08
C ARG A 127 25.71 11.69 -11.19
N LYS A 128 26.04 12.82 -11.82
CA LYS A 128 27.29 12.94 -12.57
C LYS A 128 28.40 12.61 -11.57
N SER A 129 28.97 11.41 -11.66
CA SER A 129 30.26 11.13 -11.04
C SER A 129 31.21 12.19 -11.57
N LYS A 130 31.66 13.11 -10.71
CA LYS A 130 32.78 13.99 -11.06
C LYS A 130 33.93 13.06 -11.42
N GLU A 131 34.26 12.99 -12.70
CA GLU A 131 35.54 12.48 -13.15
C GLU A 131 36.59 13.37 -12.49
N MET A 132 37.23 12.85 -11.44
CA MET A 132 38.49 13.39 -10.95
C MET A 132 39.54 12.96 -11.97
N THR A 133 39.71 13.77 -13.02
CA THR A 133 40.95 13.75 -13.80
C THR A 133 42.06 14.29 -12.91
N ASN A 134 43.04 13.43 -12.64
CA ASN A 134 44.31 13.72 -11.98
C ASN A 134 45.10 14.82 -12.71
#